data_AF-A0A4Q5NYT5-F1
#
_entry.id   AF-A0A4Q5NYT5-F1
#
_cell.length_a   1.000
_cell.length_b   1.000
_cell.length_c   1.000
_cell.angle_alpha   90.00
_cell.angle_beta   90.00
_cell.angle_gamma   90.00
#
_symmetry.space_group_name_H-M   'P 1'
#
loop_
_entity.id
_entity.type
_entity.pdbx_description
1 polymer ?
#
loop_
_entity_poly.entity_id
_entity_poly.type
_entity_poly.pdbx_seq_one_letter_code
_entity_poly.pdbx_strand_id
1 'polypeptide(L)'
;APYDALVMPTCAIAPPSIAEMADDKVFTRKNMMALRNCTLINMIDGCAISLPISRKDEAPVGLMLAAAGGSDRRIFELAAGIEETMRA
;
A
#
# COMPACT_ATOMS: atom_id res chain seq x y z
N ALA A 1 -13.07 -15.16 -8.40
CA ALA A 1 -11.96 -16.13 -8.24
C ALA A 1 -11.73 -16.35 -6.74
N PRO A 2 -11.35 -17.56 -6.30
CA PRO A 2 -11.15 -17.87 -4.88
C PRO A 2 -9.78 -17.38 -4.40
N TYR A 3 -9.56 -16.07 -4.44
CA TYR A 3 -8.35 -15.47 -3.89
C TYR A 3 -8.60 -15.02 -2.45
N ASP A 4 -7.58 -15.16 -1.62
CA ASP A 4 -7.67 -14.86 -0.18
C ASP A 4 -7.41 -13.39 0.13
N ALA A 5 -6.63 -12.72 -0.73
CA ALA A 5 -6.34 -11.29 -0.69
C ALA A 5 -5.89 -10.80 -2.08
N LEU A 6 -6.04 -9.50 -2.32
CA LEU A 6 -5.36 -8.78 -3.39
C LEU A 6 -4.03 -8.25 -2.85
N VAL A 7 -2.95 -8.43 -3.63
CA VAL A 7 -1.59 -8.02 -3.24
C VAL A 7 -1.04 -7.05 -4.28
N MET A 8 -0.54 -5.89 -3.84
CA MET A 8 0.04 -4.86 -4.71
C MET A 8 0.93 -3.89 -3.91
N PRO A 9 1.78 -3.07 -4.57
CA PRO A 9 2.44 -1.97 -3.88
C PRO A 9 1.42 -1.03 -3.21
N THR A 10 1.71 -0.54 -2.01
CA THR A 10 0.81 0.42 -1.33
C THR A 10 0.74 1.74 -2.11
N CYS A 11 1.90 2.29 -2.46
CA CYS A 11 2.04 3.49 -3.29
C CYS A 11 2.66 3.12 -4.64
N ALA A 12 2.22 3.75 -5.73
CA ALA A 12 2.77 3.50 -7.07
C ALA A 12 4.09 4.25 -7.36
N ILE A 13 4.56 5.07 -6.41
CA ILE A 13 5.79 5.87 -6.51
C ILE A 13 6.54 5.83 -5.17
N ALA A 14 7.86 6.05 -5.24
CA ALA A 14 8.67 6.37 -4.06
C ALA A 14 8.24 7.74 -3.47
N PRO A 15 8.55 8.01 -2.19
CA PRO A 15 8.26 9.29 -1.56
C PRO A 15 8.87 10.46 -2.37
N PRO A 16 8.06 11.43 -2.83
CA PRO A 16 8.61 12.63 -3.46
C PRO A 16 9.28 13.53 -2.41
N SER A 17 10.19 14.39 -2.86
CA SER A 17 10.76 15.41 -1.97
C SER A 17 9.73 16.49 -1.65
N ILE A 18 9.85 17.12 -0.47
CA ILE A 18 8.97 18.22 -0.08
C ILE A 18 9.09 19.40 -1.05
N ALA A 19 10.30 19.68 -1.56
CA ALA A 19 10.54 20.78 -2.49
C ALA A 19 9.79 20.60 -3.82
N GLU A 20 9.72 19.38 -4.36
CA GLU A 20 8.97 19.09 -5.59
C GLU A 20 7.46 19.33 -5.43
N MET A 21 6.93 19.25 -4.20
CA MET A 21 5.50 19.40 -3.93
C MET A 21 5.03 20.87 -3.90
N ALA A 22 5.94 21.84 -4.07
CA ALA A 22 5.58 23.26 -4.13
C ALA A 22 4.88 23.66 -5.45
N ASP A 23 4.99 22.85 -6.50
CA ASP A 23 4.27 23.06 -7.77
C ASP A 23 2.95 22.28 -7.78
N ASP A 24 1.83 22.99 -7.97
CA ASP A 24 0.47 22.40 -7.92
C ASP A 24 0.23 21.31 -8.96
N LYS A 25 0.83 21.43 -10.16
CA LYS A 25 0.67 20.42 -11.22
C LYS A 25 1.46 19.17 -10.86
N VAL A 26 2.68 19.34 -10.33
CA VAL A 26 3.50 18.23 -9.83
C VAL A 26 2.80 17.55 -8.66
N PHE A 27 2.29 18.33 -7.69
CA PHE A 27 1.53 17.83 -6.55
C PHE A 27 0.33 16.99 -7.00
N THR A 28 -0.52 17.54 -7.88
CA THR A 28 -1.72 16.86 -8.38
C THR A 28 -1.36 15.51 -9.02
N ARG A 29 -0.32 15.50 -9.88
CA ARG A 29 0.13 14.27 -10.55
C ARG A 29 0.64 13.23 -9.55
N LYS A 30 1.50 13.64 -8.61
CA LYS A 30 2.13 12.75 -7.63
C LYS A 30 1.13 12.24 -6.60
N ASN A 31 0.19 13.07 -6.15
CA ASN A 31 -0.90 12.69 -5.26
C ASN A 31 -1.78 11.59 -5.88
N MET A 32 -2.17 11.76 -7.15
CA MET A 32 -2.93 10.72 -7.86
C MET A 32 -2.16 9.41 -7.99
N MET A 33 -0.85 9.46 -8.22
CA MET A 33 -0.01 8.27 -8.26
C MET A 33 0.14 7.61 -6.87
N ALA A 34 0.33 8.40 -5.82
CA ALA A 34 0.47 7.91 -4.45
C ALA A 34 -0.80 7.20 -3.97
N LEU A 35 -1.98 7.73 -4.31
CA LEU A 35 -3.27 7.21 -3.86
C LEU A 35 -3.90 6.18 -4.82
N ARG A 36 -3.36 5.98 -6.02
CA ARG A 36 -3.97 5.15 -7.08
C ARG A 36 -4.50 3.80 -6.57
N ASN A 37 -3.70 3.08 -5.77
CA ASN A 37 -4.05 1.75 -5.29
C ASN A 37 -4.96 1.83 -4.04
N CYS A 38 -4.71 2.76 -3.12
CA CYS A 38 -5.55 2.98 -1.95
C CYS A 38 -6.99 3.39 -2.34
N THR A 39 -7.13 4.29 -3.31
CA THR A 39 -8.42 4.74 -3.82
C THR A 39 -9.25 3.59 -4.38
N LEU A 40 -8.62 2.64 -5.08
CA LEU A 40 -9.31 1.44 -5.57
C LEU A 40 -9.96 0.66 -4.42
N ILE A 41 -9.22 0.44 -3.32
CA ILE A 41 -9.74 -0.31 -2.15
C ILE A 41 -10.85 0.46 -1.45
N ASN A 42 -10.71 1.78 -1.30
CA ASN A 42 -11.75 2.63 -0.71
C ASN A 42 -13.05 2.60 -1.54
N MET A 43 -12.94 2.61 -2.87
CA MET A 43 -14.11 2.61 -3.77
C MET A 43 -14.91 1.31 -3.74
N ILE A 44 -14.29 0.18 -3.38
CA ILE A 44 -14.95 -1.12 -3.28
C ILE A 44 -15.41 -1.45 -1.85
N ASP A 45 -15.36 -0.49 -0.92
CA ASP A 45 -15.62 -0.69 0.51
C ASP A 45 -14.76 -1.84 1.08
N GLY A 46 -13.47 -1.85 0.71
CA GLY A 46 -12.52 -2.88 1.11
C GLY A 46 -11.82 -2.59 2.43
N CYS A 47 -11.18 -3.61 2.99
CA CYS A 47 -10.21 -3.47 4.08
C CYS A 47 -8.79 -3.75 3.55
N ALA A 48 -7.79 -3.06 4.08
CA ALA A 48 -6.39 -3.25 3.67
C ALA A 48 -5.38 -2.92 4.77
N ILE A 49 -4.21 -3.56 4.69
CA ILE A 49 -3.02 -3.28 5.51
C ILE A 49 -1.79 -3.10 4.62
N SER A 50 -0.90 -2.18 4.98
CA SER A 50 0.38 -1.97 4.32
C SER A 50 1.52 -2.47 5.22
N LEU A 51 2.28 -3.45 4.73
CA LEU A 51 3.46 -3.98 5.41
C LEU A 51 4.73 -3.28 4.93
N PRO A 52 5.66 -2.89 5.81
CA PRO A 52 6.96 -2.35 5.41
C PRO A 52 7.82 -3.48 4.84
N ILE A 53 8.28 -3.34 3.59
CA ILE A 53 9.13 -4.34 2.91
C ILE A 53 10.45 -3.75 2.42
N SER A 54 10.82 -2.59 2.97
CA SER A 54 11.97 -1.81 2.52
C SER A 54 13.25 -2.40 3.08
N ARG A 55 14.31 -2.40 2.27
CA ARG A 55 15.65 -2.71 2.77
C ARG A 55 16.17 -1.56 3.63
N LYS A 56 17.09 -1.90 4.53
CA LYS A 56 17.78 -0.90 5.34
C LYS A 56 18.47 0.13 4.43
N ASP A 57 18.32 1.41 4.78
CA ASP A 57 18.91 2.55 4.07
C ASP A 57 18.36 2.80 2.65
N GLU A 58 17.29 2.11 2.23
CA GLU A 58 16.54 2.40 1.00
C GLU A 58 15.26 3.21 1.30
N ALA A 59 14.70 3.84 0.25
CA ALA A 59 13.44 4.57 0.38
C ALA A 59 12.30 3.64 0.84
N PRO A 60 11.40 4.10 1.73
CA PRO A 60 10.34 3.26 2.26
C PRO A 60 9.32 2.88 1.17
N VAL A 61 9.06 1.59 1.07
CA VAL A 61 8.09 0.93 0.20
C VAL A 61 7.21 -0.01 1.02
N GLY A 62 5.91 -0.05 0.67
CA GLY A 62 4.90 -0.86 1.33
C GLY A 62 4.32 -1.92 0.41
N LEU A 63 4.03 -3.10 0.97
CA LEU A 63 3.24 -4.16 0.35
C LEU A 63 1.82 -4.12 0.93
N MET A 64 0.83 -3.81 0.11
CA MET A 64 -0.57 -3.81 0.52
C MET A 64 -1.18 -5.20 0.36
N LEU A 65 -1.88 -5.66 1.40
CA LEU A 65 -2.84 -6.76 1.34
C LEU A 65 -4.24 -6.15 1.48
N ALA A 66 -5.17 -6.52 0.61
CA ALA A 66 -6.53 -6.00 0.62
C ALA A 66 -7.59 -7.08 0.37
N ALA A 67 -8.79 -6.88 0.89
CA ALA A 67 -9.97 -7.72 0.66
C ALA A 67 -11.25 -6.87 0.72
N ALA A 68 -12.41 -7.49 0.47
CA ALA A 68 -13.70 -6.87 0.72
C ALA A 68 -13.87 -6.49 2.20
N GLY A 69 -14.70 -5.48 2.49
CA GLY A 69 -14.99 -5.02 3.84
C GLY A 69 -15.45 -6.14 4.78
N GLY A 70 -15.07 -6.04 6.06
CA GLY A 70 -15.36 -7.04 7.09
C GLY A 70 -14.41 -8.25 7.10
N SER A 71 -13.38 -8.26 6.25
CA SER A 71 -12.38 -9.33 6.18
C SER A 71 -11.10 -9.03 6.99
N ASP A 72 -11.12 -8.00 7.85
CA ASP A 72 -9.96 -7.46 8.56
C ASP A 72 -9.19 -8.52 9.34
N ARG A 73 -9.89 -9.41 10.05
CA ARG A 73 -9.28 -10.51 10.80
C ARG A 73 -8.42 -11.39 9.88
N ARG A 74 -8.95 -11.77 8.73
CA ARG A 74 -8.25 -12.59 7.73
C ARG A 74 -7.04 -11.85 7.17
N ILE A 75 -7.20 -10.57 6.86
CA ILE A 75 -6.11 -9.72 6.38
C ILE A 75 -4.98 -9.62 7.42
N PHE A 76 -5.29 -9.46 8.71
CA PHE A 76 -4.28 -9.46 9.76
C PHE A 76 -3.61 -10.83 9.96
N GLU A 77 -4.35 -11.94 9.87
CA GLU A 77 -3.78 -13.29 9.94
C GLU A 77 -2.77 -13.53 8.80
N LEU A 78 -3.12 -13.14 7.57
CA LEU A 78 -2.20 -13.20 6.42
C LEU A 78 -0.99 -12.28 6.59
N ALA A 79 -1.23 -11.05 7.06
CA ALA A 79 -0.18 -10.06 7.29
C ALA A 79 0.87 -10.56 8.31
N ALA A 80 0.42 -11.15 9.42
CA ALA A 80 1.31 -11.70 10.44
C ALA A 80 2.24 -12.79 9.88
N GLY A 81 1.70 -13.70 9.05
CA GLY A 81 2.51 -14.75 8.41
C GLY A 81 3.52 -14.19 7.39
N ILE A 82 3.14 -13.17 6.62
CA ILE A 82 4.04 -12.53 5.66
C ILE A 82 5.15 -11.74 6.37
N GLU A 83 4.80 -11.02 7.43
CA GLU A 83 5.76 -10.21 8.19
C GLU A 83 6.91 -11.05 8.76
N GLU A 84 6.63 -12.28 9.19
CA GLU A 84 7.66 -13.23 9.65
C GLU A 84 8.68 -13.55 8.55
N THR A 85 8.24 -13.72 7.30
CA THR A 85 9.14 -13.99 6.16
C THR A 85 9.95 -12.79 5.71
N MET A 86 9.51 -11.57 6.04
CA MET A 86 10.14 -10.31 5.63
C MET A 86 11.19 -9.81 6.64
N ARG A 87 11.19 -10.35 7.87
CA ARG A 87 12.16 -10.00 8.92
C ARG A 87 13.50 -10.75 8.84
N ALA A 88 13.65 -11.69 7.90
CA ALA A 88 14.88 -12.44 7.64
C ALA A 88 15.82 -11.68 6.68
#